data_AF-A0A392THT1-F1
#
_entry.id   AF-A0A392THT1-F1
#
_cell.length_a   1.000
_cell.length_b   1.000
_cell.length_c   1.000
_cell.angle_alpha   90.00
_cell.angle_beta   90.00
_cell.angle_gamma   90.00
#
_symmetry.space_group_name_H-M   'P 1'
#
loop_
_entity.id
_entity.type
_entity.pdbx_description
1 polymer ?
#
loop_
_entity_poly.entity_id
_entity_poly.type
_entity_poly.pdbx_seq_one_letter_code
_entity_poly.pdbx_strand_id
1 'polypeptide(L)'
;ENKPVVEQLAEFNKIIDDLANIDVSLEDEDKAFHLLCVLPRSLENFKDVLFYGKEGTITLDEVQSALGAKELTKLRDLKVDDSG
;
A
#
# COMPACT_ATOMS: atom_id res chain seq x y z
N GLU A 1 -15.16 -6.14 -6.12
CA GLU A 1 -15.12 -4.68 -6.37
C GLU A 1 -13.76 -4.14 -5.94
N ASN A 2 -13.12 -3.32 -6.79
CA ASN A 2 -11.88 -2.61 -6.41
C ASN A 2 -12.28 -1.36 -5.63
N LYS A 3 -12.24 -1.42 -4.29
CA LYS A 3 -12.27 -0.21 -3.47
C LYS A 3 -11.07 0.68 -3.81
N PRO A 4 -11.19 2.02 -3.70
CA PRO A 4 -10.05 2.91 -3.84
C PRO A 4 -8.92 2.49 -2.89
N VAL A 5 -7.67 2.57 -3.35
CA VAL A 5 -6.48 2.22 -2.56
C VAL A 5 -6.47 2.94 -1.20
N VAL A 6 -6.92 4.19 -1.18
CA VAL A 6 -7.04 5.02 0.04
C VAL A 6 -8.03 4.41 1.05
N GLU A 7 -9.16 3.88 0.59
CA GLU A 7 -10.15 3.22 1.45
C GLU A 7 -9.60 1.91 2.00
N GLN A 8 -8.91 1.13 1.15
CA GLN A 8 -8.26 -0.12 1.59
C GLN A 8 -7.17 0.13 2.64
N LEU A 9 -6.41 1.22 2.52
CA LEU A 9 -5.42 1.63 3.51
C LEU A 9 -6.06 2.01 4.85
N ALA A 10 -7.15 2.77 4.81
CA ALA A 10 -7.88 3.15 6.02
C ALA A 10 -8.47 1.93 6.74
N GLU A 11 -9.06 0.99 5.98
CA GLU A 11 -9.56 -0.27 6.53
C GLU A 11 -8.45 -1.13 7.13
N PHE A 12 -7.31 -1.22 6.45
CA PHE A 12 -6.15 -1.94 6.96
C PHE A 12 -5.63 -1.35 8.26
N ASN A 13 -5.40 -0.03 8.33
CA ASN A 13 -4.91 0.63 9.54
C ASN A 13 -5.89 0.45 10.71
N LYS A 14 -7.20 0.54 10.45
CA LYS A 14 -8.21 0.27 11.47
C LYS A 14 -8.09 -1.16 12.03
N ILE A 15 -7.85 -2.16 11.17
CA ILE A 15 -7.66 -3.55 11.63
C ILE A 15 -6.40 -3.66 12.50
N ILE A 16 -5.30 -3.01 12.13
CA ILE A 16 -4.08 -2.98 12.95
C ILE A 16 -4.35 -2.34 14.32
N ASP A 17 -5.08 -1.23 14.35
CA ASP A 17 -5.47 -0.56 15.59
C ASP A 17 -6.39 -1.44 16.45
N ASP A 18 -7.37 -2.10 15.84
CA ASP A 18 -8.29 -3.03 16.51
C ASP A 18 -7.55 -4.24 17.10
N LEU A 19 -6.52 -4.76 16.41
CA LEU A 19 -5.64 -5.81 16.93
C LEU A 19 -4.82 -5.31 18.12
N ALA A 20 -4.23 -4.12 18.01
CA ALA A 20 -3.46 -3.52 19.10
C ALA A 20 -4.32 -3.29 20.34
N ASN A 21 -5.61 -2.94 20.17
CA ASN A 21 -6.57 -2.76 21.26
C ASN A 21 -6.86 -4.04 22.05
N ILE A 22 -6.58 -5.22 21.50
CA ILE A 22 -6.70 -6.52 22.18
C ILE A 22 -5.33 -7.12 22.52
N ASP A 23 -4.30 -6.28 22.62
CA ASP A 23 -2.90 -6.65 22.89
C ASP A 23 -2.26 -7.58 21.85
N VAL A 24 -2.79 -7.58 20.62
CA VAL A 24 -2.19 -8.30 19.48
C VAL A 24 -1.42 -7.30 18.63
N SER A 25 -0.09 -7.44 18.61
CA SER A 25 0.78 -6.67 17.73
C SER A 25 1.37 -7.57 16.65
N LEU A 26 1.50 -7.01 15.45
CA LEU A 26 2.19 -7.65 14.33
C LEU A 26 3.58 -7.01 14.18
N GLU A 27 4.54 -7.79 13.72
CA GLU A 27 5.83 -7.24 13.28
C GLU A 27 5.63 -6.39 12.03
N ASP A 28 6.51 -5.41 11.82
CA ASP A 28 6.34 -4.49 10.69
C ASP A 28 6.47 -5.17 9.33
N GLU A 29 7.27 -6.24 9.25
CA GLU A 29 7.38 -7.08 8.06
C GLU A 29 6.05 -7.79 7.75
N ASP A 30 5.40 -8.36 8.77
CA ASP A 30 4.09 -9.02 8.61
C ASP A 30 3.01 -8.02 8.22
N LYS A 31 3.00 -6.82 8.81
CA LYS A 31 2.06 -5.75 8.43
C LYS A 31 2.27 -5.37 6.96
N ALA A 32 3.52 -5.17 6.54
CA ALA A 32 3.85 -4.84 5.16
C ALA A 32 3.38 -5.95 4.20
N PHE A 33 3.66 -7.21 4.54
CA PHE A 33 3.25 -8.37 3.73
C PHE A 33 1.72 -8.47 3.60
N HIS A 34 0.99 -8.33 4.71
CA HIS A 34 -0.47 -8.38 4.71
C HIS A 34 -1.08 -7.24 3.90
N LEU A 35 -0.57 -6.02 4.04
CA LEU A 35 -1.04 -4.88 3.24
C LEU A 35 -0.87 -5.16 1.74
N LEU A 36 0.31 -5.62 1.32
CA LEU A 36 0.60 -5.95 -0.07
C LEU A 36 -0.32 -7.05 -0.61
N CYS A 37 -0.71 -8.03 0.21
CA CYS A 37 -1.66 -9.07 -0.16
C CYS A 37 -3.07 -8.52 -0.44
N VAL A 38 -3.52 -7.52 0.34
CA VAL A 38 -4.85 -6.89 0.20
C VAL A 38 -4.95 -5.94 -1.00
N LEU A 39 -3.82 -5.41 -1.47
CA LEU A 39 -3.79 -4.52 -2.63
C LEU A 39 -4.32 -5.19 -3.91
N PRO A 40 -4.97 -4.42 -4.81
CA PRO A 40 -5.54 -4.97 -6.04
C PRO A 40 -4.47 -5.52 -6.99
N ARG A 41 -4.85 -6.48 -7.84
CA ARG A 41 -3.97 -7.08 -8.86
C ARG A 41 -3.42 -6.07 -9.88
N SER A 42 -4.09 -4.94 -10.06
CA SER A 42 -3.55 -3.84 -10.89
C SER A 42 -2.24 -3.23 -10.33
N LEU A 43 -1.86 -3.57 -9.10
CA LEU A 43 -0.61 -3.18 -8.46
C LEU A 43 0.40 -4.35 -8.38
N GLU A 44 0.20 -5.45 -9.10
CA GLU A 44 1.06 -6.64 -9.01
C GLU A 44 2.55 -6.32 -9.29
N ASN A 45 2.85 -5.60 -10.37
CA ASN A 45 4.21 -5.12 -10.64
C ASN A 45 4.79 -4.25 -9.50
N PHE A 46 3.94 -3.50 -8.80
CA PHE A 46 4.38 -2.69 -7.66
C PHE A 46 4.69 -3.56 -6.44
N LYS A 47 3.91 -4.61 -6.20
CA LYS A 47 4.19 -5.60 -5.16
C LYS A 47 5.53 -6.30 -5.42
N ASP A 48 5.76 -6.74 -6.66
CA ASP A 48 6.99 -7.44 -7.03
C ASP A 48 8.23 -6.55 -6.86
N VAL A 49 8.15 -5.28 -7.30
CA VAL A 49 9.24 -4.33 -7.13
C VAL A 49 9.54 -4.06 -5.65
N LEU A 50 8.52 -3.97 -4.79
CA LEU A 50 8.72 -3.79 -3.37
C LEU A 50 9.30 -5.03 -2.67
N PHE A 51 8.82 -6.23 -3.03
CA PHE A 51 9.28 -7.49 -2.42
C PHE A 51 10.67 -7.91 -2.87
N TYR A 52 10.96 -7.77 -4.16
CA TYR A 52 12.20 -8.30 -4.75
C TYR A 52 13.23 -7.21 -5.06
N GLY A 53 12.82 -5.95 -5.13
CA GLY A 53 13.71 -4.82 -5.46
C GLY A 53 14.39 -4.19 -4.24
N LYS A 54 13.93 -4.47 -3.02
CA LYS A 54 14.51 -3.93 -1.79
C LYS A 54 15.48 -4.94 -1.16
N GLU A 55 16.63 -4.45 -0.73
CA GLU A 55 17.54 -5.20 0.14
C GLU A 55 17.16 -4.96 1.61
N GLY A 56 16.89 -6.03 2.37
CA GLY A 56 16.52 -5.97 3.79
C GLY A 56 15.01 -6.01 4.05
N THR A 57 14.63 -5.87 5.32
CA THR A 57 13.22 -5.92 5.76
C THR A 57 12.42 -4.74 5.22
N ILE A 58 11.25 -5.03 4.67
CA ILE A 58 10.28 -4.03 4.24
C ILE A 58 9.39 -3.62 5.43
N THR A 59 9.18 -2.33 5.62
CA THR A 59 8.31 -1.82 6.70
C THR A 59 6.98 -1.33 6.16
N LEU A 60 5.97 -1.28 7.05
CA LEU A 60 4.64 -0.80 6.69
C LEU A 60 4.67 0.65 6.16
N ASP A 61 5.42 1.52 6.84
CA ASP A 61 5.55 2.95 6.47
C ASP A 61 6.11 3.12 5.06
N GLU A 62 7.09 2.30 4.68
CA GLU A 62 7.69 2.34 3.34
C GLU A 62 6.69 1.91 2.27
N VAL A 63 5.91 0.87 2.52
CA VAL A 63 4.85 0.43 1.59
C VAL A 63 3.81 1.53 1.41
N GLN A 64 3.35 2.13 2.51
CA GLN A 64 2.35 3.21 2.49
C GLN A 64 2.87 4.45 1.75
N SER A 65 4.13 4.83 2.00
CA SER A 65 4.79 5.95 1.33
C SER A 65 4.95 5.73 -0.18
N ALA A 66 5.43 4.54 -0.58
CA ALA A 66 5.59 4.18 -1.99
C ALA A 66 4.25 4.14 -2.73
N LEU A 67 3.21 3.66 -2.05
CA LEU A 67 1.86 3.60 -2.59
C LEU A 67 1.26 5.00 -2.77
N GLY A 68 1.44 5.89 -1.79
CA GLY A 68 1.06 7.30 -1.90
C GLY A 68 1.76 8.00 -3.07
N ALA A 69 3.06 7.76 -3.26
CA ALA A 69 3.80 8.31 -4.39
C ALA A 69 3.25 7.83 -5.74
N LYS A 70 2.91 6.55 -5.86
CA LYS A 70 2.35 5.96 -7.10
C LYS A 70 0.96 6.50 -7.45
N GLU A 71 0.12 6.78 -6.46
CA GLU A 71 -1.19 7.38 -6.71
C GLU A 71 -1.06 8.86 -7.12
N LEU A 72 -0.10 9.60 -6.54
CA LEU A 72 0.20 10.97 -6.94
C LEU A 72 0.75 11.08 -8.37
N THR A 73 1.54 10.11 -8.85
CA THR A 73 2.02 10.10 -10.24
C THR A 73 0.88 9.85 -11.23
N LYS A 74 -0.03 8.90 -10.93
CA LYS A 74 -1.22 8.67 -11.77
C LYS A 74 -2.07 9.94 -11.95
N LEU A 75 -2.23 10.74 -10.90
CA LEU A 75 -2.98 12.00 -10.96
C LEU A 75 -2.30 13.08 -11.81
N ARG A 76 -0.96 13.04 -11.96
CA ARG A 76 -0.22 13.97 -12.82
C ARG A 76 -0.31 13.58 -14.29
N ASP A 77 -0.28 12.28 -14.59
CA ASP A 77 -0.39 11.77 -15.96
C ASP A 77 -1.78 12.05 -16.58
N LEU A 78 -2.83 12.11 -15.77
CA LEU A 78 -4.19 12.48 -16.19
C LEU A 78 -4.37 13.97 -16.55
N LYS A 79 -3.46 14.87 -16.15
CA LYS A 79 -3.60 16.32 -16.37
C LYS A 79 -2.89 16.83 -17.63
N VAL A 80 -2.32 15.94 -18.44
CA VAL A 80 -1.54 16.32 -19.63
C VAL A 80 -2.36 16.24 -20.93
N ASP A 81 -3.60 15.73 -20.90
CA ASP A 81 -4.38 15.46 -22.13
C ASP A 81 -5.41 16.54 -22.53
N ASP A 82 -5.64 17.59 -21.73
CA ASP A 82 -6.64 18.64 -22.06
C ASP A 82 -6.03 19.84 -22.81
N SER A 83 -5.02 19.60 -23.65
CA SER A 83 -4.39 20.65 -24.47
C SER A 83 -4.00 20.10 -25.84
N GLY A 84 -5.00 19.59 -26.56
CA GLY A 84 -4.93 19.24 -27.98
C GLY A 84 -5.86 20.12 -28.81
#